data_AF-A0A0B5HVS6-F1
#
_entry.id   AF-A0A0B5HVS6-F1
#
_cell.length_a   1.000
_cell.length_b   1.000
_cell.length_c   1.000
_cell.angle_alpha   90.00
_cell.angle_beta   90.00
_cell.angle_gamma   90.00
#
_symmetry.space_group_name_H-M   'P 1'
#
loop_
_entity.id
_entity.type
_entity.pdbx_description
1 polymer ?
#
loop_
_entity_poly.entity_id
_entity_poly.type
_entity_poly.pdbx_seq_one_letter_code
_entity_poly.pdbx_strand_id
1 'polypeptide(L)'
;MRLPRSLSGWTMAVFGVLAAALGVVGLVVPDALLTVMGFEPVPAGGRADGDHTLVFLTASSMAALNMGVYYVLAALADWKPFFRWTVPFRLLTFTVFTLAVVTGRAPSGFLGVGLWEGLGAVVTGVALRYEKRAVAHA
;
A
#
# COMPACT_ATOMS: atom_id res chain seq x y z
N MET A 1 -16.27 13.60 -13.26
CA MET A 1 -14.96 13.19 -12.68
C MET A 1 -14.00 12.93 -13.82
N ARG A 2 -12.76 13.44 -13.78
CA ARG A 2 -11.74 13.08 -14.78
C ARG A 2 -11.28 11.64 -14.49
N LEU A 3 -11.13 10.82 -15.51
CA LEU A 3 -10.63 9.44 -15.38
C LEU A 3 -9.12 9.38 -15.71
N PRO A 4 -8.37 8.41 -15.17
CA PRO A 4 -6.97 8.21 -15.53
C PRO A 4 -6.81 8.01 -17.04
N ARG A 5 -5.78 8.63 -17.62
CA ARG A 5 -5.56 8.65 -19.08
C ARG A 5 -4.57 7.59 -19.59
N SER A 6 -3.90 6.88 -18.69
CA SER A 6 -2.84 5.92 -18.99
C SER A 6 -3.05 4.60 -18.24
N LEU A 7 -2.47 3.51 -18.74
CA LEU A 7 -2.53 2.20 -18.07
C LEU A 7 -1.84 2.28 -16.71
N SER A 8 -0.69 2.94 -16.66
CA SER A 8 0.03 3.21 -15.40
C SER A 8 -0.81 4.06 -14.44
N GLY A 9 -1.54 5.07 -14.94
CA GLY A 9 -2.49 5.85 -14.17
C GLY A 9 -3.62 5.01 -13.57
N TRP A 10 -4.18 4.05 -14.31
CA TRP A 10 -5.19 3.13 -13.79
C TRP A 10 -4.64 2.22 -12.69
N THR A 11 -3.42 1.69 -12.85
CA THR A 11 -2.79 0.90 -11.78
C THR A 11 -2.66 1.72 -10.50
N MET A 12 -2.28 3.00 -10.62
CA MET A 12 -2.15 3.89 -9.46
C MET A 12 -3.47 4.28 -8.83
N ALA A 13 -4.51 4.50 -9.63
CA ALA A 13 -5.84 4.77 -9.10
C ALA A 13 -6.34 3.59 -8.27
N VAL A 14 -6.20 2.35 -8.75
CA VAL A 14 -6.61 1.15 -8.01
C VAL A 14 -5.80 1.01 -6.72
N PHE A 15 -4.47 1.12 -6.79
CA PHE A 15 -3.63 1.04 -5.58
C PHE A 15 -3.97 2.15 -4.59
N GLY A 16 -4.19 3.38 -5.06
CA GLY A 16 -4.55 4.51 -4.24
C GLY A 16 -5.89 4.32 -3.53
N VAL A 17 -6.92 3.87 -4.25
CA VAL A 17 -8.24 3.57 -3.68
C VAL A 17 -8.16 2.46 -2.63
N LEU A 18 -7.44 1.37 -2.93
CA LEU A 18 -7.27 0.28 -1.97
C LEU A 18 -6.52 0.72 -0.71
N ALA A 19 -5.44 1.50 -0.86
CA ALA A 19 -4.69 2.04 0.27
C ALA A 19 -5.54 3.00 1.12
N ALA A 20 -6.33 3.86 0.47
CA ALA A 20 -7.26 4.75 1.15
C ALA A 20 -8.34 3.96 1.91
N ALA A 21 -8.96 2.97 1.27
CA ALA A 21 -9.96 2.13 1.90
C ALA A 21 -9.40 1.38 3.10
N LEU A 22 -8.21 0.78 2.98
CA LEU A 22 -7.55 0.09 4.08
C LEU A 22 -7.18 1.05 5.23
N GLY A 23 -6.72 2.26 4.89
CA GLY A 23 -6.48 3.31 5.88
C GLY A 23 -7.75 3.71 6.63
N VAL A 24 -8.89 3.85 5.94
CA VAL A 24 -10.19 4.09 6.57
C VAL A 24 -10.60 2.91 7.46
N VAL A 25 -10.44 1.67 6.99
CA VAL A 25 -10.75 0.47 7.79
C VAL A 25 -9.91 0.46 9.08
N GLY A 26 -8.61 0.75 9.00
CA GLY A 26 -7.76 0.80 10.18
C GLY A 26 -8.10 1.92 11.18
N LEU A 27 -8.68 3.02 10.70
CA LEU A 27 -9.15 4.13 11.54
C LEU A 27 -10.53 3.88 12.16
N VAL A 28 -11.44 3.20 11.45
CA VAL A 28 -12.83 3.00 11.85
C VAL A 28 -13.05 1.66 12.56
N VAL A 29 -12.39 0.60 12.09
CA VAL A 29 -12.53 -0.78 12.55
C VAL A 29 -11.14 -1.43 12.76
N PRO A 30 -10.34 -0.91 13.72
CA PRO A 30 -8.95 -1.33 13.91
C PRO A 30 -8.78 -2.84 14.18
N ASP A 31 -9.72 -3.46 14.89
CA ASP A 31 -9.69 -4.90 15.20
C ASP A 31 -9.69 -5.78 13.95
N ALA A 32 -10.50 -5.41 12.93
CA ALA A 32 -10.54 -6.15 11.67
C ALA A 32 -9.18 -6.09 10.97
N LEU A 33 -8.50 -4.94 10.98
CA LEU A 33 -7.19 -4.79 10.39
C LEU A 33 -6.11 -5.56 11.18
N LEU A 34 -6.19 -5.57 12.51
CA LEU A 34 -5.30 -6.35 13.37
C LEU A 34 -5.41 -7.84 13.05
N THR A 35 -6.62 -8.40 12.95
CA THR A 35 -6.83 -9.82 12.62
C THR A 35 -6.26 -10.18 11.25
N VAL A 36 -6.48 -9.34 10.23
CA VAL A 36 -5.93 -9.56 8.88
C VAL A 36 -4.40 -9.55 8.90
N MET A 37 -3.79 -8.69 9.72
CA MET A 37 -2.33 -8.60 9.88
C MET A 37 -1.75 -9.73 10.75
N GLY A 38 -2.60 -10.58 11.33
CA GLY A 38 -2.20 -11.70 12.19
C GLY A 38 -1.95 -11.30 13.66
N PHE A 39 -2.49 -10.18 14.10
CA PHE A 39 -2.49 -9.77 15.51
C PHE A 39 -3.81 -10.15 16.20
N GLU A 40 -3.74 -10.35 17.51
CA GLU A 40 -4.92 -10.56 18.34
C GLU A 40 -5.77 -9.26 18.44
N PRO A 41 -7.11 -9.36 18.33
CA PRO A 41 -8.03 -8.24 18.56
C PRO A 41 -7.87 -7.62 19.95
N VAL A 42 -8.40 -6.41 20.13
CA VAL A 42 -8.39 -5.76 21.44
C VAL A 42 -9.31 -6.54 22.42
N PRO A 43 -8.80 -7.00 23.57
CA PRO A 43 -9.63 -7.66 24.57
C PRO A 43 -10.71 -6.72 25.11
N ALA A 44 -11.88 -7.26 25.47
CA ALA A 44 -13.01 -6.48 26.01
C ALA A 44 -12.66 -5.69 27.31
N GLY A 45 -11.62 -6.11 28.03
CA GLY A 45 -11.08 -5.41 29.21
C GLY A 45 -10.09 -4.28 28.91
N GLY A 46 -9.89 -3.94 27.63
CA GLY A 46 -8.83 -3.03 27.19
C GLY A 46 -7.47 -3.73 27.09
N ARG A 47 -6.46 -2.98 26.66
CA ARG A 47 -5.07 -3.47 26.58
C ARG A 47 -4.29 -3.10 27.83
N ALA A 48 -3.27 -3.90 28.15
CA ALA A 48 -2.38 -3.64 29.27
C ALA A 48 -1.60 -2.33 29.11
N ASP A 49 -1.20 -1.72 30.22
CA ASP A 49 -0.37 -0.53 30.22
C ASP A 49 0.93 -0.76 29.43
N GLY A 50 1.23 0.15 28.50
CA GLY A 50 2.38 0.05 27.60
C GLY A 50 2.09 -0.61 26.23
N ASP A 51 0.89 -1.14 25.99
CA ASP A 51 0.52 -1.57 24.64
C ASP A 51 0.14 -0.36 23.76
N HIS A 52 1.08 0.07 22.94
CA HIS A 52 0.91 1.18 22.01
C HIS A 52 0.48 0.76 20.60
N THR A 53 0.12 -0.51 20.40
CA THR A 53 -0.19 -1.05 19.06
C THR A 53 -1.31 -0.27 18.38
N LEU A 54 -2.37 0.11 19.10
CA LEU A 54 -3.49 0.89 18.53
C LEU A 54 -3.05 2.29 18.11
N VAL A 55 -2.14 2.92 18.86
CA VAL A 55 -1.60 4.23 18.51
C VAL A 55 -0.79 4.13 17.22
N PHE A 56 0.10 3.15 17.12
CA PHE A 56 0.86 2.90 15.91
C PHE A 56 -0.03 2.49 14.74
N LEU A 57 -1.05 1.65 14.98
CA LEU A 57 -2.02 1.26 13.96
C LEU A 57 -2.79 2.46 13.43
N THR A 58 -3.24 3.36 14.31
CA THR A 58 -3.93 4.60 13.93
C THR A 58 -3.02 5.49 13.09
N ALA A 59 -1.78 5.70 13.53
CA ALA A 59 -0.78 6.49 12.80
C ALA A 59 -0.47 5.87 11.42
N SER A 60 -0.26 4.55 11.35
CA SER A 60 -0.03 3.83 10.10
C SER A 60 -1.24 3.87 9.17
N SER A 61 -2.45 3.78 9.72
CA SER A 61 -3.71 3.82 8.95
C SER A 61 -3.94 5.21 8.35
N MET A 62 -3.67 6.27 9.12
CA MET A 62 -3.71 7.65 8.62
C MET A 62 -2.66 7.89 7.53
N ALA A 63 -1.45 7.35 7.70
CA ALA A 63 -0.41 7.42 6.67
C ALA A 63 -0.82 6.69 5.38
N ALA A 64 -1.41 5.50 5.49
CA ALA A 64 -1.94 4.75 4.36
C ALA A 64 -3.07 5.50 3.64
N LEU A 65 -3.97 6.13 4.39
CA LEU A 65 -5.04 6.97 3.83
C LEU A 65 -4.48 8.14 3.03
N ASN A 66 -3.55 8.90 3.61
CA ASN A 66 -2.92 10.03 2.95
C ASN A 66 -2.21 9.60 1.65
N MET A 67 -1.42 8.53 1.71
CA MET A 67 -0.74 7.99 0.53
C MET A 67 -1.72 7.51 -0.54
N GLY A 68 -2.83 6.88 -0.14
CA GLY A 68 -3.89 6.47 -1.06
C GLY A 68 -4.51 7.65 -1.81
N VAL A 69 -4.81 8.74 -1.09
CA VAL A 69 -5.30 9.99 -1.69
C VAL A 69 -4.28 10.58 -2.65
N TYR A 70 -3.00 10.64 -2.27
CA TYR A 70 -1.93 11.14 -3.15
C TYR A 70 -1.81 10.31 -4.43
N TYR A 71 -1.95 8.98 -4.35
CA TYR A 71 -1.90 8.09 -5.51
C TYR A 71 -3.07 8.34 -6.46
N VAL A 72 -4.28 8.52 -5.93
CA VAL A 72 -5.45 8.86 -6.74
C VAL A 72 -5.27 10.21 -7.42
N LEU A 73 -4.84 11.25 -6.68
CA LEU A 73 -4.59 12.57 -7.26
C LEU A 73 -3.50 12.54 -8.33
N ALA A 74 -2.41 11.81 -8.10
CA ALA A 74 -1.34 11.63 -9.07
C ALA A 74 -1.83 10.87 -10.32
N ALA A 75 -2.69 9.86 -10.16
CA ALA A 75 -3.32 9.14 -11.27
C ALA A 75 -4.22 10.06 -12.12
N LEU A 76 -5.00 10.92 -11.47
CA LEU A 76 -5.86 11.91 -12.15
C LEU A 76 -5.06 12.99 -12.87
N ALA A 77 -3.89 13.34 -12.34
CA ALA A 77 -2.95 14.28 -12.95
C ALA A 77 -2.03 13.64 -14.01
N ASP A 78 -2.10 12.32 -14.21
CA ASP A 78 -1.19 11.51 -15.03
C ASP A 78 0.30 11.81 -14.73
N TRP A 79 0.65 11.91 -13.44
CA TRP A 79 2.00 12.31 -13.03
C TRP A 79 3.01 11.16 -13.16
N LYS A 80 3.45 10.89 -14.39
CA LYS A 80 4.34 9.76 -14.71
C LYS A 80 5.67 9.70 -13.94
N PRO A 81 6.36 10.83 -13.62
CA PRO A 81 7.53 10.81 -12.74
C PRO A 81 7.24 10.15 -11.39
N PHE A 82 6.08 10.44 -10.79
CA PHE A 82 5.65 9.81 -9.54
C PHE A 82 5.46 8.30 -9.72
N PHE A 83 4.80 7.87 -10.80
CA PHE A 83 4.59 6.43 -11.08
C PHE A 83 5.89 5.65 -11.24
N ARG A 84 6.94 6.31 -11.73
CA ARG A 84 8.27 5.69 -11.87
C ARG A 84 8.94 5.52 -10.51
N TRP A 85 8.74 6.46 -9.59
CA TRP A 85 9.30 6.40 -8.24
C TRP A 85 8.62 5.37 -7.35
N THR A 86 7.32 5.11 -7.54
CA THR A 86 6.65 4.07 -6.75
C THR A 86 7.27 2.70 -6.97
N VAL A 87 7.75 2.36 -8.18
CA VAL A 87 8.32 1.03 -8.46
C VAL A 87 9.47 0.66 -7.50
N PRO A 88 10.56 1.45 -7.38
CA PRO A 88 11.63 1.15 -6.43
C PRO A 88 11.16 1.20 -4.97
N PHE A 89 10.27 2.12 -4.60
CA PHE A 89 9.75 2.16 -3.23
C PHE A 89 8.93 0.92 -2.86
N ARG A 90 8.13 0.39 -3.78
CA ARG A 90 7.35 -0.83 -3.55
C ARG A 90 8.23 -2.07 -3.48
N LEU A 91 9.29 -2.13 -4.28
CA LEU A 91 10.32 -3.18 -4.14
C LEU A 91 11.06 -3.08 -2.81
N LEU A 92 11.33 -1.87 -2.32
CA LEU A 92 11.90 -1.66 -0.99
C LEU A 92 10.94 -2.18 0.10
N THR A 93 9.65 -1.83 0.03
CA THR A 93 8.63 -2.33 0.97
C THR A 93 8.53 -3.86 0.94
N PHE A 94 8.48 -4.46 -0.26
CA PHE A 94 8.52 -5.92 -0.44
C PHE A 94 9.73 -6.53 0.28
N THR A 95 10.92 -5.95 0.08
CA THR A 95 12.16 -6.44 0.66
C THR A 95 12.13 -6.33 2.19
N VAL A 96 11.76 -5.17 2.73
CA VAL A 96 11.73 -4.93 4.17
C VAL A 96 10.73 -5.85 4.88
N PHE A 97 9.51 -5.98 4.36
CA PHE A 97 8.50 -6.85 4.98
C PHE A 97 8.85 -8.34 4.86
N THR A 98 9.37 -8.77 3.71
CA THR A 98 9.84 -10.16 3.56
C THR A 98 10.96 -10.47 4.53
N LEU A 99 11.96 -9.58 4.65
CA LEU A 99 13.05 -9.75 5.61
C LEU A 99 12.55 -9.71 7.07
N ALA A 100 11.62 -8.83 7.41
CA ALA A 100 11.05 -8.76 8.75
C ALA A 100 10.41 -10.10 9.16
N VAL A 101 9.69 -10.75 8.24
CA VAL A 101 9.09 -12.06 8.50
C VAL A 101 10.14 -13.17 8.55
N VAL A 102 11.06 -13.24 7.58
CA VAL A 102 12.11 -14.28 7.52
C VAL A 102 13.03 -14.21 8.74
N THR A 103 13.24 -13.01 9.31
CA THR A 103 14.06 -12.82 10.52
C THR A 103 13.27 -12.93 11.83
N GLY A 104 11.98 -13.29 11.77
CA GLY A 104 11.14 -13.47 12.96
C GLY A 104 10.73 -12.18 13.67
N ARG A 105 10.91 -11.00 13.04
CA ARG A 105 10.54 -9.69 13.60
C ARG A 105 9.08 -9.31 13.35
N ALA A 106 8.40 -9.97 12.42
CA ALA A 106 7.01 -9.69 12.07
C ALA A 106 6.19 -10.98 11.86
N PRO A 107 4.86 -10.95 12.09
CA PRO A 107 3.96 -12.06 11.81
C PRO A 107 3.95 -12.45 10.32
N SER A 108 3.61 -13.70 10.02
CA SER A 108 3.54 -14.21 8.64
C SER A 108 2.55 -13.46 7.75
N GLY A 109 1.54 -12.77 8.32
CA GLY A 109 0.64 -11.90 7.57
C GLY A 109 1.36 -10.81 6.76
N PHE A 110 2.52 -10.33 7.23
CA PHE A 110 3.33 -9.33 6.53
C PHE A 110 3.98 -9.85 5.24
N LEU A 111 4.15 -11.16 5.07
CA LEU A 111 4.59 -11.74 3.79
C LEU A 111 3.56 -11.47 2.69
N GLY A 112 2.26 -11.56 3.02
CA GLY A 112 1.18 -11.24 2.09
C GLY A 112 1.26 -9.79 1.60
N VAL A 113 1.48 -8.86 2.54
CA VAL A 113 1.68 -7.44 2.22
C VAL A 113 2.92 -7.22 1.36
N GLY A 114 4.04 -7.86 1.71
CA GLY A 114 5.27 -7.80 0.91
C GLY A 114 5.03 -8.27 -0.53
N LEU A 115 4.44 -9.47 -0.71
CA LEU A 115 4.17 -10.03 -2.03
C LEU A 115 3.23 -9.14 -2.85
N TRP A 116 2.23 -8.53 -2.22
CA TRP A 116 1.33 -7.57 -2.86
C TRP A 116 2.08 -6.34 -3.39
N GLU A 117 3.00 -5.81 -2.59
CA GLU A 117 3.86 -4.70 -2.99
C GLU A 117 4.80 -5.06 -4.15
N GLY A 118 5.40 -6.26 -4.11
CA GLY A 118 6.23 -6.78 -5.19
C GLY A 118 5.45 -6.95 -6.50
N LEU A 119 4.27 -7.58 -6.45
CA LEU A 119 3.40 -7.76 -7.61
C LEU A 119 3.00 -6.41 -8.21
N GLY A 120 2.61 -5.47 -7.36
CA GLY A 120 2.22 -4.15 -7.81
C GLY A 120 3.37 -3.34 -8.41
N ALA A 121 4.60 -3.48 -7.90
CA ALA A 121 5.79 -2.91 -8.51
C ALA A 121 6.03 -3.46 -9.92
N VAL A 122 5.88 -4.78 -10.10
CA VAL A 122 6.01 -5.44 -11.41
C VAL A 122 4.94 -4.94 -12.37
N VAL A 123 3.67 -4.92 -11.97
CA VAL A 123 2.55 -4.47 -12.81
C VAL A 123 2.73 -3.02 -13.26
N THR A 124 3.03 -2.09 -12.35
CA THR A 124 3.28 -0.68 -12.70
C THR A 124 4.51 -0.53 -13.58
N GLY A 125 5.61 -1.23 -13.27
CA GLY A 125 6.84 -1.18 -14.05
C GLY A 125 6.67 -1.70 -15.48
N VAL A 126 5.92 -2.80 -15.65
CA VAL A 126 5.56 -3.36 -16.95
C VAL A 126 4.68 -2.39 -17.74
N ALA A 127 3.65 -1.80 -17.11
CA ALA A 127 2.79 -0.81 -17.74
C ALA A 127 3.59 0.41 -18.27
N LEU A 128 4.50 0.95 -17.45
CA LEU A 128 5.38 2.05 -17.85
C LEU A 128 6.32 1.68 -19.00
N ARG A 129 6.81 0.43 -19.04
CA ARG A 129 7.66 -0.06 -20.14
C ARG A 129 6.89 -0.21 -21.44
N TYR A 130 5.65 -0.69 -21.39
CA TYR A 130 4.77 -0.78 -22.56
C TYR A 130 4.44 0.61 -23.11
N GLU A 131 4.09 1.56 -22.25
CA GLU A 131 3.79 2.94 -22.67
C GLU A 131 5.00 3.62 -23.35
N LYS A 132 6.22 3.44 -22.81
CA LYS A 132 7.43 3.96 -23.45
C LYS A 132 7.67 3.37 -24.84
N ARG A 133 7.42 2.07 -25.01
CA ARG A 133 7.58 1.38 -26.30
C ARG A 133 6.53 1.85 -27.30
N ALA A 134 5.28 2.02 -26.89
CA ALA A 134 4.21 2.51 -27.76
C ALA A 134 4.51 3.92 -28.30
N VAL A 135 5.07 4.81 -27.48
CA VAL A 135 5.50 6.16 -27.92
C VAL A 135 6.72 6.10 -28.84
N ALA A 136 7.62 5.12 -28.69
CA ALA A 136 8.81 4.98 -29.55
C ALA A 136 8.51 4.35 -30.92
N HIS A 137 7.34 3.73 -31.10
CA HIS A 137 6.89 3.12 -32.36
C HIS A 137 5.82 3.95 -33.10
N ALA A 138 5.46 5.13 -32.58
CA ALA A 138 4.56 6.09 -33.19
C ALA A 138 5.36 7.25 -33.78
#